data_AF-A0A8H5FIJ7-F1
#
_entry.id   AF-A0A8H5FIJ7-F1
#
_cell.length_a   1.000
_cell.length_b   1.000
_cell.length_c   1.000
_cell.angle_alpha   90.00
_cell.angle_beta   90.00
_cell.angle_gamma   90.00
#
_symmetry.space_group_name_H-M   'P 1'
#
loop_
_entity.id
_entity.type
_entity.pdbx_description
1 polymer ?
#
loop_
_entity_poly.entity_id
_entity_poly.type
_entity_poly.pdbx_seq_one_letter_code
_entity_poly.pdbx_strand_id
1 'polypeptide(L)'
;MILSVPFISIGRAPLGTELVPAPAAELIEKVQKAMDDTDGSWIAEGDYMHKLNSYVVDRATDVIWLDPPLMLYLPRIFTRTIARILGFAPPCAPGCPESVREAFFSKDSILWWCLSHHWSNRRRNEERMRWIGIGCEGKEGMGWRERGCHGWRV
;
A
#
# COMPACT_ATOMS: atom_id res chain seq x y z
N MET A 1 2.86 -12.87 16.86
CA MET A 1 2.07 -11.72 16.36
C MET A 1 2.45 -10.55 17.25
N ILE A 2 3.19 -9.56 16.75
CA ILE A 2 3.98 -8.64 17.61
C ILE A 2 3.18 -7.45 18.15
N LEU A 3 2.02 -7.15 17.54
CA LEU A 3 1.05 -6.17 18.03
C LEU A 3 -0.33 -6.81 17.91
N SER A 4 -1.03 -7.05 19.03
CA SER A 4 -2.41 -7.56 19.05
C SER A 4 -3.41 -6.46 18.68
N VAL A 5 -3.13 -5.74 17.59
CA VAL A 5 -3.91 -4.59 17.13
C VAL A 5 -4.73 -4.99 15.90
N PRO A 6 -6.03 -4.64 15.84
CA PRO A 6 -6.86 -4.83 14.67
C PRO A 6 -6.22 -4.34 13.37
N PHE A 7 -6.29 -5.19 12.33
CA PHE A 7 -5.68 -4.93 11.03
C PHE A 7 -6.75 -4.67 9.96
N ILE A 8 -6.71 -3.47 9.39
CA ILE A 8 -7.61 -2.99 8.34
C ILE A 8 -6.86 -3.03 7.02
N SER A 9 -7.11 -4.07 6.22
CA SER A 9 -6.57 -4.15 4.86
C SER A 9 -7.51 -3.45 3.88
N ILE A 10 -7.19 -2.21 3.52
CA ILE A 10 -8.03 -1.38 2.62
C ILE A 10 -8.14 -2.03 1.24
N GLY A 11 -7.10 -2.76 0.81
CA GLY A 11 -7.07 -3.45 -0.48
C GLY A 11 -7.65 -4.86 -0.49
N ARG A 12 -7.87 -5.47 0.67
CA ARG A 12 -8.50 -6.80 0.79
C ARG A 12 -9.97 -6.71 1.20
N ALA A 13 -10.44 -5.56 1.65
CA ALA A 13 -11.86 -5.32 1.86
C ALA A 13 -12.60 -5.67 0.56
N PRO A 14 -13.53 -6.64 0.56
CA PRO A 14 -14.27 -6.99 -0.65
C PRO A 14 -15.09 -5.76 -1.07
N LEU A 15 -14.60 -5.09 -2.11
CA LEU A 15 -15.30 -4.00 -2.78
C LEU A 15 -16.31 -4.50 -3.82
N GLY A 16 -16.61 -5.81 -3.80
CA GLY A 16 -17.51 -6.49 -4.71
C GLY A 16 -16.95 -7.85 -5.12
N THR A 17 -17.76 -8.62 -5.84
CA THR A 17 -17.35 -9.87 -6.51
C THR A 17 -16.52 -9.63 -7.77
N GLU A 18 -16.46 -8.37 -8.22
CA GLU A 18 -15.65 -7.91 -9.34
C GLU A 18 -14.54 -6.99 -8.82
N LEU A 19 -13.39 -6.99 -9.51
CA LEU A 19 -12.27 -6.07 -9.26
C LEU A 19 -12.58 -4.64 -9.75
N VAL A 20 -13.76 -4.14 -9.39
CA VAL A 20 -14.17 -2.77 -9.70
C VAL A 20 -13.68 -1.86 -8.57
N PRO A 21 -12.94 -0.79 -8.88
CA PRO A 21 -12.53 0.16 -7.88
C PRO A 21 -13.76 0.84 -7.28
N ALA A 22 -14.08 0.59 -6.00
CA ALA A 22 -15.22 1.24 -5.36
C ALA A 22 -15.11 2.78 -5.38
N PRO A 23 -16.26 3.50 -5.42
CA PRO A 23 -16.29 4.95 -5.27
C PRO A 23 -15.60 5.40 -3.97
N ALA A 24 -15.03 6.61 -3.98
CA ALA A 24 -14.32 7.15 -2.83
C ALA A 24 -15.20 7.21 -1.56
N ALA A 25 -16.47 7.59 -1.69
CA ALA A 25 -17.41 7.69 -0.57
C ALA A 25 -17.67 6.34 0.11
N GLU A 26 -17.90 5.28 -0.67
CA GLU A 26 -18.12 3.93 -0.14
C GLU A 26 -16.86 3.40 0.55
N LEU A 27 -15.68 3.70 -0.01
CA LEU A 27 -14.41 3.32 0.62
C LEU A 27 -14.20 4.04 1.96
N ILE A 28 -14.54 5.33 2.05
CA ILE A 28 -14.48 6.10 3.30
C ILE A 28 -15.41 5.48 4.34
N GLU A 29 -16.66 5.19 3.99
CA GLU A 29 -17.64 4.59 4.90
C GLU A 29 -17.17 3.23 5.45
N LYS A 30 -16.63 2.37 4.56
CA LYS A 30 -16.08 1.07 4.95
C LYS A 30 -14.88 1.20 5.88
N VAL A 31 -13.97 2.12 5.59
CA VAL A 31 -12.79 2.38 6.42
C VAL A 31 -13.20 2.97 7.77
N GLN A 32 -14.16 3.90 7.79
CA GLN A 32 -14.68 4.49 9.01
C GLN A 32 -15.28 3.41 9.93
N LYS A 33 -16.20 2.60 9.39
CA LYS A 33 -16.81 1.50 10.15
C LYS A 33 -15.74 0.54 10.69
N ALA A 34 -14.77 0.18 9.86
CA ALA A 34 -13.67 -0.69 10.28
C ALA A 34 -12.78 -0.06 11.35
N MET A 35 -12.68 1.28 11.45
CA MET A 35 -11.96 1.96 12.53
C MET A 35 -12.81 2.05 13.80
N ASP A 36 -14.11 2.33 13.67
CA ASP A 36 -15.03 2.44 14.81
C ASP A 36 -15.15 1.10 15.57
N ASP A 37 -15.03 -0.03 14.87
CA ASP A 37 -15.06 -1.38 15.44
C ASP A 37 -13.77 -1.81 16.19
N THR A 38 -12.77 -0.92 16.35
CA THR A 38 -11.42 -1.28 16.83
C THR A 38 -11.02 -0.73 18.19
N ASP A 39 -11.99 -0.24 18.98
CA ASP A 39 -11.78 0.36 20.31
C ASP A 39 -10.63 1.41 20.33
N GLY A 40 -10.43 2.09 19.20
CA GLY A 40 -9.40 3.14 19.04
C GLY A 40 -7.99 2.64 18.70
N SER A 41 -7.77 1.34 18.48
CA SER A 41 -6.46 0.78 18.09
C SER A 41 -6.53 0.07 16.75
N TRP A 42 -5.85 0.59 15.72
CA TRP A 42 -5.87 -0.02 14.39
C TRP A 42 -4.55 0.12 13.65
N ILE A 43 -4.30 -0.80 12.72
CA ILE A 43 -3.27 -0.71 11.70
C ILE A 43 -3.98 -0.75 10.35
N ALA A 44 -3.85 0.30 9.55
CA ALA A 44 -4.39 0.36 8.20
C ALA A 44 -3.27 0.19 7.18
N GLU A 45 -3.45 -0.70 6.20
CA GLU A 45 -2.54 -0.85 5.06
C GLU A 45 -3.20 -0.51 3.72
N GLY A 46 -2.38 0.02 2.78
CA GLY A 46 -2.74 0.24 1.38
C GLY A 46 -2.43 1.64 0.86
N ASP A 47 -2.14 1.77 -0.44
CA ASP A 47 -1.94 3.07 -1.12
C ASP A 47 -3.27 3.57 -1.70
N TYR A 48 -4.10 4.14 -0.83
CA TYR A 48 -5.41 4.68 -1.20
C TYR A 48 -5.51 6.19 -1.03
N MET A 49 -4.40 6.91 -0.90
CA MET A 49 -4.43 8.38 -0.77
C MET A 49 -5.13 9.07 -1.95
N HIS A 50 -5.10 8.47 -3.14
CA HIS A 50 -5.82 8.99 -4.31
C HIS A 50 -7.35 8.95 -4.17
N LYS A 51 -7.90 8.08 -3.30
CA LYS A 51 -9.35 7.94 -3.03
C LYS A 51 -9.75 8.48 -1.66
N LEU A 52 -8.92 8.23 -0.66
CA LEU A 52 -9.16 8.59 0.74
C LEU A 52 -8.57 9.95 1.11
N ASN A 53 -7.83 10.59 0.18
CA ASN A 53 -7.08 11.80 0.45
C ASN A 53 -6.24 11.65 1.72
N SER A 54 -6.46 12.52 2.71
CA SER A 54 -5.81 12.50 4.01
C SER A 54 -6.64 11.80 5.11
N TYR A 55 -7.82 11.25 4.82
CA TYR A 55 -8.79 10.78 5.84
C TYR A 55 -8.19 9.84 6.89
N VAL A 56 -7.41 8.84 6.44
CA VAL A 56 -6.74 7.86 7.30
C VAL A 56 -5.51 8.48 7.97
N VAL A 57 -4.75 9.27 7.23
CA VAL A 57 -3.53 9.91 7.72
C VAL A 57 -3.84 10.91 8.83
N ASP A 58 -4.90 11.70 8.70
CA ASP A 58 -5.32 12.70 9.71
C ASP A 58 -5.77 12.06 11.04
N ARG A 59 -6.08 10.75 11.03
CA ARG A 59 -6.53 9.98 12.21
C ARG A 59 -5.47 9.02 12.75
N ALA A 60 -4.37 8.81 12.02
CA ALA A 60 -3.33 7.91 12.46
C ALA A 60 -2.60 8.48 13.70
N THR A 61 -1.75 7.69 14.35
CA THR A 61 -0.79 8.18 15.35
C THR A 61 0.64 8.10 14.83
N ASP A 62 0.89 7.15 13.94
CA ASP A 62 2.15 6.98 13.23
C ASP A 62 1.84 6.63 11.76
N VAL A 63 2.64 7.16 10.84
CA VAL A 63 2.61 6.77 9.43
C VAL A 63 3.95 6.14 9.10
N ILE A 64 3.92 4.89 8.63
CA ILE A 64 5.13 4.15 8.25
C ILE A 64 5.17 4.04 6.73
N TRP A 65 6.19 4.61 6.11
CA TRP A 65 6.46 4.46 4.69
C TRP A 65 7.60 3.47 4.46
N LEU A 66 7.34 2.46 3.62
CA LEU A 66 8.32 1.45 3.23
C LEU A 66 8.84 1.79 1.83
N ASP A 67 10.11 2.21 1.73
CA ASP A 67 10.81 2.48 0.47
C ASP A 67 12.00 1.51 0.26
N PRO A 68 11.74 0.21 0.01
CA PRO A 68 12.81 -0.71 -0.29
C PRO A 68 13.44 -0.36 -1.67
N PRO A 69 14.77 -0.41 -1.81
CA PRO A 69 15.41 -0.24 -3.12
C PRO A 69 14.93 -1.31 -4.11
N LEU A 70 14.86 -0.93 -5.40
CA LEU A 70 14.39 -1.79 -6.49
C LEU A 70 15.02 -3.19 -6.48
N MET A 71 16.33 -3.26 -6.19
CA MET A 71 17.08 -4.52 -6.15
C MET A 71 16.59 -5.50 -5.09
N LEU A 72 15.91 -5.05 -4.04
CA LEU A 72 15.39 -5.93 -2.99
C LEU A 72 14.01 -6.48 -3.31
N TYR A 73 13.12 -5.69 -3.90
CA TYR A 73 11.74 -6.12 -4.12
C TYR A 73 11.49 -6.67 -5.52
N LEU A 74 12.23 -6.23 -6.55
CA LEU A 74 12.10 -6.75 -7.92
C LEU A 74 12.27 -8.29 -8.01
N PRO A 75 13.33 -8.90 -7.42
CA PRO A 75 13.46 -10.37 -7.46
C PRO A 75 12.33 -11.08 -6.73
N ARG A 76 11.76 -10.48 -5.67
CA ARG A 76 10.61 -11.04 -4.91
C ARG A 76 9.33 -11.02 -5.74
N ILE A 77 9.09 -9.93 -6.48
CA ILE A 77 7.94 -9.83 -7.40
C ILE A 77 8.10 -10.87 -8.51
N PHE A 78 9.29 -10.95 -9.13
CA PHE A 78 9.57 -11.93 -10.18
C PHE A 78 9.35 -13.37 -9.71
N THR A 79 9.87 -13.76 -8.54
CA THR A 79 9.64 -15.11 -8.00
C THR A 79 8.16 -15.36 -7.72
N ARG A 80 7.43 -14.38 -7.17
CA ARG A 80 5.99 -14.51 -6.90
C ARG A 80 5.19 -14.66 -8.19
N THR A 81 5.50 -13.88 -9.22
CA THR A 81 4.83 -13.94 -10.52
C THR A 81 5.06 -15.29 -11.19
N ILE A 82 6.30 -15.81 -11.17
CA ILE A 82 6.59 -17.15 -11.71
C ILE A 82 5.86 -18.24 -10.92
N ALA A 83 5.89 -18.18 -9.59
CA ALA A 83 5.19 -19.16 -8.75
C ALA A 83 3.68 -19.19 -9.05
N ARG A 84 3.05 -18.04 -9.30
CA ARG A 84 1.62 -17.95 -9.67
C ARG A 84 1.33 -18.50 -11.05
N ILE A 85 2.15 -18.15 -12.04
CA ILE A 85 2.03 -18.66 -13.41
C ILE A 85 2.15 -20.19 -13.44
N LEU A 86 3.06 -20.75 -12.63
CA LEU A 86 3.29 -22.20 -12.52
C LEU A 86 2.28 -22.92 -11.61
N GLY A 87 1.34 -22.19 -11.00
CA GLY A 87 0.32 -22.76 -10.10
C GLY A 87 0.83 -23.13 -8.70
N PHE A 88 2.06 -22.76 -8.34
CA PHE A 88 2.63 -22.95 -6.99
C PHE A 88 2.13 -21.92 -5.97
N ALA A 89 1.45 -20.87 -6.42
CA ALA A 89 0.86 -19.85 -5.56
C ALA A 89 -0.52 -19.42 -6.08
N PRO A 90 -1.45 -19.03 -5.19
CA PRO A 90 -2.76 -18.56 -5.61
C PRO A 90 -2.66 -17.23 -6.37
N PRO A 91 -3.66 -16.92 -7.22
CA PRO A 91 -3.77 -15.63 -7.90
C PRO A 91 -3.70 -14.44 -6.94
N CYS A 92 -3.33 -13.26 -7.45
CA CYS A 92 -3.25 -12.05 -6.63
C CYS A 92 -4.60 -11.64 -6.04
N ALA A 93 -5.69 -11.94 -6.74
CA ALA A 93 -7.06 -11.77 -6.31
C ALA A 93 -7.96 -12.83 -6.99
N PRO A 94 -9.15 -13.14 -6.42
CA PRO A 94 -10.13 -13.97 -7.09
C PRO A 94 -10.44 -13.44 -8.50
N GLY A 95 -10.41 -14.30 -9.51
CA GLY A 95 -10.68 -13.91 -10.90
C GLY A 95 -9.57 -13.15 -11.62
N CYS A 96 -8.38 -12.99 -11.02
CA CYS A 96 -7.23 -12.34 -11.66
C CYS A 96 -6.07 -13.33 -11.89
N PRO A 97 -6.18 -14.24 -12.89
CA PRO A 97 -5.10 -15.15 -13.22
C PRO A 97 -3.92 -14.40 -13.87
N GLU A 98 -2.71 -14.65 -13.38
CA GLU A 98 -1.49 -14.09 -13.99
C GLU A 98 -1.07 -14.98 -15.17
N SER A 99 -0.93 -14.38 -16.36
CA SER A 99 -0.47 -15.10 -17.57
C SER A 99 0.98 -14.72 -17.92
N VAL A 100 1.73 -15.65 -18.54
CA VAL A 100 3.12 -15.39 -19.01
C VAL A 100 3.16 -14.21 -19.97
N ARG A 101 2.20 -14.17 -20.91
CA ARG A 101 2.13 -13.13 -21.92
C ARG A 101 1.92 -11.75 -21.29
N GLU A 102 1.06 -11.65 -20.29
CA GLU A 102 0.81 -10.41 -19.59
C GLU A 102 1.97 -10.02 -18.69
N ALA A 103 2.53 -10.97 -17.94
CA ALA A 103 3.62 -10.74 -17.00
C ALA A 103 4.95 -10.34 -17.67
N PHE A 104 5.24 -10.79 -18.90
CA PHE A 104 6.52 -10.56 -19.56
C PHE A 104 6.45 -9.82 -20.89
N PHE A 105 5.35 -9.94 -21.63
CA PHE A 105 5.23 -9.48 -23.01
C PHE A 105 4.11 -8.46 -23.24
N SER A 106 3.47 -7.97 -22.17
CA SER A 106 2.48 -6.90 -22.24
C SER A 106 3.05 -5.58 -21.71
N LYS A 107 2.51 -4.47 -22.19
CA LYS A 107 2.71 -3.15 -21.59
C LYS A 107 2.11 -3.07 -20.18
N ASP A 108 1.14 -3.94 -19.89
CA ASP A 108 0.50 -4.11 -18.59
C ASP A 108 1.27 -5.08 -17.67
N SER A 109 2.49 -5.47 -18.05
CA SER A 109 3.35 -6.32 -17.23
C SER A 109 3.64 -5.67 -15.88
N ILE A 110 3.38 -6.42 -14.80
CA ILE A 110 3.74 -6.01 -13.43
C ILE A 110 5.24 -5.74 -13.28
N LEU A 111 6.09 -6.51 -13.97
CA LEU A 111 7.55 -6.35 -13.93
C LEU A 111 7.97 -5.06 -14.64
N TRP A 112 7.41 -4.81 -15.82
CA TRP A 112 7.65 -3.58 -16.57
C TRP A 112 7.13 -2.37 -15.81
N TRP A 113 5.94 -2.47 -15.21
CA TRP A 113 5.36 -1.42 -14.38
C TRP A 113 6.27 -1.09 -13.19
N CYS A 114 6.76 -2.10 -12.46
CA CYS A 114 7.69 -1.89 -11.35
C CYS A 114 8.96 -1.15 -11.78
N LEU A 115 9.58 -1.54 -12.90
CA LEU A 115 10.81 -0.92 -13.39
C LEU A 115 10.59 0.53 -13.85
N SER A 116 9.52 0.77 -14.62
CA SER A 116 9.19 2.08 -15.19
C SER A 116 8.66 3.08 -14.16
N HIS A 117 7.93 2.61 -13.15
CA HIS A 117 7.28 3.46 -12.17
C HIS A 117 8.08 3.62 -10.87
N HIS A 118 9.15 2.84 -10.63
CA HIS A 118 9.90 2.89 -9.36
C HIS A 118 10.29 4.31 -8.96
N TRP A 119 10.99 5.03 -9.83
CA TRP A 119 11.50 6.37 -9.54
C TRP A 119 10.39 7.41 -9.43
N SER A 120 9.39 7.32 -10.30
CA SER A 120 8.22 8.22 -10.28
C SER A 120 7.40 8.04 -9.00
N ASN A 121 7.09 6.81 -8.63
CA ASN A 121 6.37 6.48 -7.41
C ASN A 121 7.17 6.87 -6.16
N ARG A 122 8.48 6.63 -6.16
CA ARG A 122 9.36 7.04 -5.06
C ARG A 122 9.31 8.54 -4.87
N ARG A 123 9.55 9.33 -5.92
CA ARG A 123 9.47 10.81 -5.86
C ARG A 123 8.11 11.30 -5.37
N ARG A 124 7.02 10.75 -5.93
CA ARG A 124 5.65 11.10 -5.51
C ARG A 124 5.39 10.78 -4.05
N ASN A 125 5.86 9.64 -3.56
CA ASN A 125 5.68 9.24 -2.16
C ASN A 125 6.59 10.03 -1.22
N GLU A 126 7.81 10.38 -1.63
CA GLU A 126 8.68 11.30 -0.88
C GLU A 126 8.00 12.68 -0.72
N GLU A 127 7.39 13.22 -1.77
CA GLU A 127 6.62 14.47 -1.71
C GLU A 127 5.41 14.35 -0.77
N ARG A 128 4.68 13.23 -0.81
CA ARG A 128 3.59 12.94 0.14
C ARG A 128 4.09 12.87 1.57
N MET A 129 5.19 12.17 1.82
CA MET A 129 5.75 12.03 3.18
C MET A 129 6.22 13.38 3.73
N ARG A 130 6.80 14.25 2.89
CA ARG A 130 7.08 15.64 3.27
C ARG A 130 5.81 16.41 3.64
N TRP A 131 4.73 16.26 2.88
CA TRP A 131 3.44 16.89 3.19
C TRP A 131 2.83 16.39 4.52
N ILE A 132 2.99 15.09 4.81
CA ILE A 132 2.57 14.47 6.09
C ILE A 132 3.48 14.92 7.25
N GLY A 133 4.69 15.41 6.96
CA GLY A 133 5.67 15.85 7.95
C GLY A 133 6.75 14.83 8.30
N ILE A 134 6.86 13.75 7.53
CA ILE A 134 7.95 12.78 7.65
C ILE A 134 9.14 13.30 6.83
N GLY A 135 10.05 13.99 7.52
CA GLY A 135 11.30 14.52 6.98
C GLY A 135 11.35 16.05 7.04
N CYS A 136 12.09 16.55 8.04
CA CYS A 136 12.48 17.94 8.28
C CYS A 136 11.37 18.98 8.04
N GLU A 137 10.74 19.40 9.14
CA GLU A 137 9.79 20.52 9.25
C GLU A 137 8.37 20.24 8.72
N GLY A 138 7.64 19.39 9.43
CA GLY A 138 6.20 19.16 9.23
C GLY A 138 5.35 19.65 10.40
N LYS A 139 4.52 20.69 10.14
CA LYS A 139 3.44 21.26 10.98
C LYS A 139 3.62 21.12 12.50
N GLU A 140 4.25 22.11 13.11
CA GLU A 140 4.05 22.45 14.53
C GLU A 140 2.55 22.66 14.80
N GLY A 141 1.86 21.67 15.36
CA GLY A 141 0.45 21.85 15.71
C GLY A 141 -0.34 20.56 15.95
N MET A 142 0.16 19.41 15.53
CA MET A 142 -0.45 18.11 15.85
C MET A 142 0.65 17.22 16.41
N GLY A 143 0.48 16.71 17.63
CA GLY A 143 1.50 16.00 18.41
C GLY A 143 1.91 14.63 17.85
N TRP A 144 2.43 14.59 16.63
CA TRP A 144 3.00 13.41 16.00
C TRP A 144 4.38 13.15 16.59
N ARG A 145 4.58 11.96 17.16
CA ARG A 145 5.90 11.55 17.65
C ARG A 145 6.65 10.95 16.47
N GLU A 146 7.49 11.76 15.84
CA GLU A 146 8.32 11.33 14.71
C GLU A 146 9.10 10.05 15.05
N ARG A 147 8.79 8.97 14.33
CA ARG A 147 9.65 7.79 14.22
C ARG A 147 9.92 7.53 12.75
N GLY A 148 10.67 8.45 12.15
CA GLY A 148 11.32 8.19 10.88
C GLY A 148 12.32 7.06 11.07
N CYS A 149 11.98 5.85 10.65
CA CYS A 149 12.99 4.82 10.38
C CYS A 149 13.76 5.24 9.12
N HIS A 150 14.57 6.29 9.25
CA HIS A 150 15.64 6.57 8.31
C HIS A 150 16.66 5.45 8.44
N GLY A 151 16.57 4.47 7.54
CA GLY A 151 17.64 3.51 7.34
C GLY A 151 17.28 2.08 7.70
N TRP A 152 16.69 1.38 6.74
CA TRP A 152 17.21 0.06 6.39
C TRP A 152 17.97 0.20 5.07
N ARG A 153 19.14 0.85 5.14
CA ARG A 153 20.23 0.53 4.21
C ARG A 153 20.84 -0.75 4.76
N VAL A 154 20.70 -1.83 4.00
CA VAL A 154 21.39 -3.09 4.25
C VAL A 154 22.90 -2.84 4.28
#